data_AF-A0A3P7LCG3-F1
#
_entry.id   AF-A0A3P7LCG3-F1
#
_cell.length_a   1.000
_cell.length_b   1.000
_cell.length_c   1.000
_cell.angle_alpha   90.00
_cell.angle_beta   90.00
_cell.angle_gamma   90.00
#
_symmetry.space_group_name_H-M   'P 1'
#
loop_
_entity.id
_entity.type
_entity.pdbx_description
1 polymer ?
#
loop_
_entity_poly.entity_id
_entity_poly.type
_entity_poly.pdbx_seq_one_letter_code
_entity_poly.pdbx_strand_id
1 'polypeptide(L)' 'MIAAGLGSRERDYCAPVLMAWRKCKAERTIFYPLFCLHFRHAYLECQTKDQILRMKEYERELRLMQKERAVATAE' A
#
# COMPACT_ATOMS: atom_id res chain seq x y z
N MET A 1 -12.08 -6.67 8.43
CA MET A 1 -11.38 -7.30 7.27
C MET A 1 -11.75 -8.76 7.06
N ILE A 2 -11.90 -9.57 8.13
CA ILE A 2 -12.27 -11.01 8.02
C ILE A 2 -13.69 -11.18 7.46
N ALA A 3 -14.67 -10.39 7.93
CA ALA A 3 -16.04 -10.40 7.41
C ALA A 3 -16.18 -9.92 5.95
N ALA A 4 -15.17 -9.21 5.42
CA ALA A 4 -15.16 -8.73 4.03
C ALA A 4 -14.54 -9.73 3.05
N GLY A 5 -14.18 -10.95 3.51
CA GLY A 5 -13.61 -12.01 2.68
C GLY A 5 -12.25 -11.67 2.07
N LEU A 6 -11.49 -10.75 2.67
CA LEU A 6 -10.15 -10.36 2.17
C LEU A 6 -9.14 -11.49 2.40
N GLY A 7 -8.43 -11.86 1.33
CA GLY A 7 -7.30 -12.80 1.39
C GLY A 7 -6.14 -12.23 2.21
N SER A 8 -5.19 -13.07 2.61
CA SER A 8 -4.04 -12.64 3.43
C SER A 8 -3.24 -11.50 2.78
N ARG A 9 -3.02 -11.58 1.47
CA ARG A 9 -2.30 -10.57 0.66
C ARG A 9 -3.05 -9.25 0.47
N GLU A 10 -4.35 -9.20 0.74
CA GLU A 10 -5.16 -7.99 0.57
C GLU A 10 -5.36 -7.23 1.89
N ARG A 11 -4.82 -7.78 3.00
CA ARG A 11 -4.92 -7.21 4.36
C ARG A 11 -3.76 -6.26 4.65
N ASP A 12 -3.38 -5.46 3.67
CA ASP A 12 -2.34 -4.44 3.81
C ASP A 12 -2.91 -3.17 4.46
N TYR A 13 -2.04 -2.20 4.77
CA TYR A 13 -2.46 -0.87 5.26
C TYR A 13 -3.46 -0.18 4.31
N CYS A 14 -3.45 -0.55 3.03
CA CYS A 14 -4.35 -0.03 2.01
C CYS A 14 -5.75 -0.68 1.97
N ALA A 15 -6.01 -1.71 2.78
CA ALA A 15 -7.25 -2.46 2.76
C ALA A 15 -8.54 -1.64 2.99
N PRO A 16 -8.56 -0.55 3.79
CA PRO A 16 -9.77 0.27 3.94
C PRO A 16 -10.29 0.84 2.62
N VAL A 17 -9.38 1.28 1.75
CA VAL A 17 -9.73 1.86 0.44
C VAL A 17 -10.23 0.77 -0.51
N LEU A 18 -9.64 -0.42 -0.47
CA LEU A 18 -10.11 -1.59 -1.23
C LEU A 18 -11.53 -1.99 -0.83
N MET A 19 -11.83 -1.98 0.48
CA MET A 19 -13.17 -2.26 0.98
C MET A 19 -14.19 -1.24 0.48
N ALA A 20 -13.84 0.04 0.42
CA ALA A 20 -14.71 1.09 -0.12
C ALA A 20 -14.99 0.88 -1.63
N TRP A 21 -13.96 0.53 -2.41
CA TRP A 21 -14.11 0.19 -3.82
C TRP A 21 -15.03 -1.03 -4.03
N ARG A 22 -14.85 -2.10 -3.23
CA ARG A 22 -15.70 -3.30 -3.28
C ARG A 22 -17.16 -2.99 -2.92
N LYS A 23 -17.41 -2.13 -1.93
CA LYS A 23 -18.76 -1.67 -1.57
C LYS A 23 -19.42 -0.93 -2.73
N CYS A 24 -18.74 0.06 -3.31
CA CYS A 24 -19.28 0.81 -4.44
C CYS A 24 -19.53 -0.09 -5.68
N LYS A 25 -18.68 -1.09 -5.92
CA LYS A 25 -18.89 -2.11 -6.97
C LYS A 25 -20.13 -2.98 -6.70
N ALA A 26 -20.37 -3.37 -5.45
CA ALA A 26 -21.54 -4.16 -5.06
C ALA A 26 -22.85 -3.36 -5.18
N GLU A 27 -22.83 -2.06 -4.83
CA GLU A 27 -24.00 -1.18 -4.91
C GLU A 27 -24.39 -0.81 -6.35
N ARG A 28 -23.39 -0.65 -7.25
CA ARG A 28 -23.60 -0.12 -8.61
C ARG A 28 -23.11 -1.09 -9.68
N THR A 29 -23.62 -2.31 -9.69
CA THR A 29 -23.15 -3.43 -10.54
C THR A 29 -22.99 -3.08 -12.03
N ILE A 30 -23.86 -2.24 -12.61
CA ILE A 30 -23.83 -1.87 -14.04
C ILE A 30 -22.97 -0.61 -14.29
N PHE A 31 -23.05 0.39 -13.40
CA PHE A 31 -22.41 1.71 -13.58
C PHE A 31 -21.12 1.91 -12.77
N TYR A 32 -20.58 0.85 -12.16
CA TYR A 32 -19.35 0.93 -11.38
C TYR A 32 -18.14 1.53 -12.13
N PRO A 33 -17.92 1.32 -13.46
CA PRO A 33 -16.73 1.89 -14.09
C PRO A 33 -16.75 3.41 -14.14
N LEU A 34 -17.91 4.07 -14.06
CA LEU A 34 -18.02 5.53 -14.10
C LEU A 34 -17.91 6.14 -12.69
N PHE A 35 -18.62 5.57 -11.72
CA PHE A 35 -18.74 6.16 -10.39
C PHE A 35 -17.66 5.68 -9.41
N CYS A 36 -17.07 4.50 -9.64
CA CYS A 36 -16.13 3.88 -8.71
C CYS A 36 -14.65 4.17 -9.07
N LEU A 37 -14.39 4.95 -10.11
CA LEU A 37 -13.06 5.31 -10.58
C LEU A 37 -12.21 5.99 -9.50
N HIS A 38 -12.79 6.92 -8.73
CA HIS A 38 -12.06 7.62 -7.68
C HIS A 38 -11.57 6.66 -6.59
N PHE A 39 -12.39 5.68 -6.18
CA PHE A 39 -11.98 4.67 -5.20
C PHE A 39 -10.86 3.78 -5.74
N ARG A 40 -10.93 3.42 -7.03
CA ARG A 40 -9.86 2.68 -7.69
C ARG A 40 -8.56 3.47 -7.71
N HIS A 41 -8.61 4.74 -8.10
CA HIS A 41 -7.44 5.61 -8.14
C HIS A 41 -6.83 5.79 -6.75
N ALA A 42 -7.66 6.05 -5.74
CA ALA A 42 -7.21 6.18 -4.35
C ALA A 42 -6.53 4.90 -3.84
N TYR A 43 -7.03 3.72 -4.22
CA TYR A 43 -6.40 2.46 -3.87
C TYR A 43 -5.02 2.29 -4.53
N LEU A 44 -4.92 2.58 -5.84
CA LEU A 44 -3.66 2.52 -6.57
C LEU A 44 -2.64 3.51 -6.01
N GLU A 45 -3.04 4.75 -5.75
CA GLU A 45 -2.16 5.76 -5.15
C GLU A 45 -1.63 5.32 -3.79
N CYS A 46 -2.49 4.72 -2.97
CA CYS A 46 -2.12 4.18 -1.67
C CYS A 46 -1.15 3.00 -1.79
N GLN A 47 -1.33 2.09 -2.75
CA GLN A 47 -0.34 1.04 -3.03
C GLN A 47 1.01 1.61 -3.50
N THR A 48 1.00 2.62 -4.38
CA THR A 48 2.23 3.27 -4.84
C THR A 48 2.97 3.92 -3.67
N LYS A 49 2.26 4.57 -2.74
CA LYS A 49 2.85 5.14 -1.53
C LYS A 49 3.46 4.08 -0.61
N ASP A 50 2.79 2.94 -0.45
CA ASP A 50 3.32 1.80 0.33
C ASP A 50 4.60 1.25 -0.30
N GLN A 51 4.64 1.10 -1.63
CA GLN A 51 5.86 0.69 -2.35
C GLN A 51 7.00 1.69 -2.14
N ILE A 52 6.72 2.99 -2.25
CA ILE A 52 7.71 4.04 -2.00
C ILE A 52 8.22 3.98 -0.55
N LEU A 53 7.34 3.72 0.43
CA LEU A 53 7.74 3.59 1.83
C LEU A 53 8.72 2.43 2.03
N ARG A 54 8.44 1.25 1.45
CA ARG A 54 9.34 0.09 1.51
C ARG A 54 10.70 0.38 0.89
N MET A 55 10.74 1.10 -0.23
CA MET A 55 12.00 1.52 -0.86
C MET A 55 12.79 2.48 0.04
N LYS A 56 12.11 3.41 0.71
CA LYS A 56 12.75 4.33 1.66
C LYS A 56 13.31 3.61 2.88
N GLU A 57 12.60 2.61 3.41
CA GLU A 57 13.08 1.78 4.52
C GLU A 57 14.33 1.00 4.11
N TYR A 58 14.33 0.41 2.92
CA TYR A 58 15.51 -0.26 2.37
C TYR A 58 16.72 0.69 2.25
N GLU A 59 16.54 1.86 1.63
CA GLU A 59 17.63 2.85 1.53
C GLU A 59 18.09 3.36 2.90
N ARG A 60 17.18 3.49 3.86
CA ARG A 60 17.49 3.92 5.22
C ARG A 60 18.44 2.93 5.88
N GLU A 61 18.09 1.64 5.88
CA GLU A 61 18.93 0.58 6.46
C GLU A 61 20.28 0.48 5.75
N LEU A 62 20.31 0.60 4.42
CA LEU A 62 21.56 0.64 3.67
C LEU A 62 22.48 1.78 4.11
N ARG A 63 21.94 3.00 4.25
CA ARG A 63 22.72 4.18 4.68
C ARG A 63 23.21 4.03 6.11
N LEU A 64 22.43 3.39 6.99
CA LEU A 64 22.85 3.11 8.36
C LEU A 64 24.00 2.12 8.39
N MET A 65 23.90 1.01 7.66
CA MET A 65 24.99 0.02 7.55
C MET A 65 26.28 0.63 6.98
N GLN A 66 26.18 1.51 5.98
CA GLN A 66 27.35 2.21 5.44
C GLN A 66 28.02 3.13 6.47
N LYS A 67 27.21 3.84 7.27
CA LYS A 67 27.73 4.69 8.35
C LYS A 67 28.41 3.86 9.45
N GLU A 68 27.79 2.77 9.89
CA GLU A 68 28.37 1.86 10.89
C GLU A 68 29.69 1.27 10.42
N ARG A 69 29.77 0.83 9.16
CA ARG A 69 31.02 0.35 8.55
C ARG A 69 32.08 1.44 8.51
N ALA A 70 31.72 2.67 8.12
CA ALA A 70 32.66 3.78 8.05
C ALA A 70 33.24 4.13 9.44
N VAL A 71 32.40 4.12 10.49
CA VAL A 71 32.85 4.33 11.88
C VAL A 71 33.77 3.19 12.32
N ALA A 72 33.40 1.93 12.08
CA ALA A 72 34.20 0.77 12.45
C ALA A 72 35.57 0.70 11.74
N THR A 73 35.68 1.23 10.52
CA THR A 73 36.97 1.29 9.79
C THR A 73 37.86 2.47 10.19
N ALA A 74 37.32 3.44 10.93
CA ALA A 74 38.04 4.64 11.36
C ALA A 74 38.70 4.48 12.75
N GLU A 75 38.34 3.43 13.50
CA GLU A 75 39.01 2.96 14.71
C GLU A 75 40.12 1.94 14.37
#